data_AF-A0A958X6Y7-F1
#
_entry.id   AF-A0A958X6Y7-F1
#
_cell.length_a   1.000
_cell.length_b   1.000
_cell.length_c   1.000
_cell.angle_alpha   90.00
_cell.angle_beta   90.00
_cell.angle_gamma   90.00
#
_symmetry.space_group_name_H-M   'P 1'
#
loop_
_entity.id
_entity.type
_entity.pdbx_description
1 polymer ?
#
loop_
_entity_poly.entity_id
_entity_poly.type
_entity_poly.pdbx_seq_one_letter_code
_entity_poly.pdbx_strand_id
1 'polypeptide(L)'
;MTKEEKARFDEAVQEEVTRILSAQQQQFATMIEQTMKSSVEGVRKVNEDLEKERERLQKEQDAAREEQQKAAREGEQLAQQYFEGRQKQFREAAQTELLRDLTRKHLEAGKSVMEIADWLALPLDFVEKIALLLDRVSAHRDQTKHRQLISGNPKLHYSDSGRGGTIRFESNERSFEMWWEFAGGDALVILDIPTKEQWTKLTGLPREKRKEVLTFIGEQIVVDKISGTGSFIIGENVITFYRG
;
A
#
# COMPACT_ATOMS: atom_id res chain seq x y z
N MET A 1 25.54 -15.02 95.45
CA MET A 1 26.00 -13.87 94.66
C MET A 1 25.84 -12.63 95.52
N THR A 2 26.94 -12.03 95.95
CA THR A 2 26.90 -10.74 96.66
C THR A 2 26.43 -9.64 95.71
N LYS A 3 25.90 -8.52 96.23
CA LYS A 3 25.46 -7.39 95.39
C LYS A 3 26.58 -6.89 94.45
N GLU A 4 27.82 -6.96 94.90
CA GLU A 4 29.00 -6.57 94.11
C GLU A 4 29.31 -7.54 92.96
N GLU A 5 29.16 -8.85 93.17
CA GLU A 5 29.35 -9.85 92.10
C GLU A 5 28.32 -9.68 90.98
N LYS A 6 27.07 -9.36 91.34
CA LYS A 6 26.00 -9.13 90.36
C LYS A 6 26.25 -7.86 89.53
N ALA A 7 26.70 -6.79 90.17
CA ALA A 7 27.06 -5.55 89.48
C ALA A 7 28.20 -5.75 88.47
N ARG A 8 29.26 -6.50 88.83
CA ARG A 8 30.36 -6.82 87.90
C ARG A 8 29.92 -7.72 86.74
N PHE A 9 29.02 -8.66 87.01
CA PHE A 9 28.46 -9.51 85.96
C PHE A 9 27.60 -8.71 84.97
N ASP A 10 26.72 -7.84 85.49
CA ASP A 10 25.87 -6.98 84.66
C ASP A 10 26.72 -5.99 83.82
N GLU A 11 27.79 -5.43 84.40
CA GLU A 11 28.76 -4.58 83.71
C GLU A 11 29.51 -5.34 82.60
N ALA A 12 30.00 -6.55 82.87
CA ALA A 12 30.67 -7.40 81.89
C ALA A 12 29.73 -7.82 80.74
N VAL A 13 28.46 -8.12 81.04
CA VAL A 13 27.44 -8.41 80.02
C VAL A 13 27.17 -7.17 79.18
N GLN A 14 27.12 -5.98 79.79
CA GLN A 14 26.86 -4.74 79.07
C GLN A 14 28.04 -4.33 78.16
N GLU A 15 29.28 -4.54 78.60
CA GLU A 15 30.47 -4.40 77.76
C GLU A 15 30.44 -5.37 76.57
N GLU A 16 30.10 -6.64 76.81
CA GLU A 16 30.05 -7.67 75.77
C GLU A 16 28.94 -7.40 74.75
N VAL A 17 27.75 -6.97 75.20
CA VAL A 17 26.66 -6.55 74.31
C VAL A 17 27.08 -5.35 73.46
N THR A 18 27.79 -4.37 74.04
CA THR A 18 28.28 -3.19 73.31
C THR A 18 29.35 -3.56 72.29
N ARG A 19 30.22 -4.53 72.63
CA ARG A 19 31.22 -5.09 71.71
C ARG A 19 30.58 -5.82 70.54
N ILE A 20 29.56 -6.64 70.80
CA ILE A 20 28.82 -7.35 69.74
C ILE A 20 28.06 -6.36 68.84
N LEU A 21 27.37 -5.38 69.43
CA LEU A 21 26.64 -4.35 68.67
C LEU A 21 27.57 -3.52 67.79
N SER A 22 28.71 -3.07 68.32
CA SER A 22 29.68 -2.30 67.53
C SER A 22 30.33 -3.14 66.42
N ALA A 23 30.66 -4.41 66.69
CA ALA A 23 31.14 -5.33 65.67
C ALA A 23 30.10 -5.57 64.57
N GLN A 24 28.82 -5.76 64.94
CA GLN A 24 27.73 -5.91 63.98
C GLN A 24 27.50 -4.65 63.15
N GLN A 25 27.56 -3.47 63.76
CA GLN A 25 27.49 -2.19 63.06
C GLN A 25 28.64 -2.00 62.06
N GLN A 26 29.87 -2.38 62.43
CA GLN A 26 31.03 -2.33 61.54
C GLN A 26 30.88 -3.30 60.36
N GLN A 27 30.46 -4.54 60.61
CA GLN A 27 30.21 -5.51 59.55
C GLN A 27 29.14 -5.03 58.56
N PHE A 28 28.05 -4.42 59.08
CA PHE A 28 27.00 -3.86 58.24
C PHE A 28 27.50 -2.67 57.41
N ALA A 29 28.29 -1.77 58.00
CA ALA A 29 28.90 -0.64 57.29
C ALA A 29 29.82 -1.13 56.15
N THR A 30 30.68 -2.11 56.42
CA THR A 30 31.55 -2.70 55.39
C THR A 30 30.76 -3.40 54.29
N MET A 31 29.68 -4.11 54.64
CA MET A 31 28.81 -4.76 53.66
C MET A 31 28.11 -3.75 52.75
N ILE A 32 27.58 -2.66 53.31
CA ILE A 32 26.97 -1.58 52.53
C ILE A 32 28.01 -0.94 51.61
N GLU A 33 29.20 -0.63 52.12
CA GLU A 33 30.26 -0.01 51.33
C GLU A 33 30.66 -0.89 50.14
N GLN A 34 30.85 -2.20 50.36
CA GLN A 34 31.15 -3.16 49.30
C GLN A 34 30.00 -3.28 48.28
N THR A 35 28.75 -3.28 48.75
CA THR A 35 27.56 -3.36 47.88
C THR A 35 27.41 -2.08 47.05
N MET A 36 27.63 -0.91 47.65
CA MET A 36 27.60 0.38 46.94
C MET A 36 28.74 0.47 45.92
N LYS A 37 29.96 0.06 46.30
CA LYS A 37 31.11 0.08 45.39
C LYS A 37 30.89 -0.83 44.17
N SER A 38 30.46 -2.06 44.39
CA SER A 38 30.16 -2.99 43.30
C SER A 38 29.00 -2.51 42.42
N SER A 39 27.98 -1.87 43.01
CA SER A 39 26.87 -1.27 42.25
C SER A 39 27.33 -0.10 41.37
N VAL A 40 28.17 0.78 41.91
CA VAL A 40 28.74 1.92 41.15
C VAL A 40 29.66 1.43 40.03
N GLU A 41 30.49 0.42 40.28
CA GLU A 41 31.33 -0.20 39.25
C GLU A 41 30.48 -0.87 38.17
N GLY A 42 29.40 -1.55 38.55
CA GLY A 42 28.43 -2.14 37.63
C GLY A 42 27.75 -1.09 36.73
N VAL A 43 27.26 0.01 37.32
CA VAL A 43 26.65 1.12 36.57
C VAL A 43 27.67 1.76 35.62
N ARG A 44 28.91 1.96 36.06
CA ARG A 44 29.97 2.52 35.22
C ARG A 44 30.25 1.64 34.00
N LYS A 45 30.38 0.33 34.20
CA LYS A 45 30.60 -0.61 33.10
C LYS A 45 29.44 -0.62 32.10
N VAL A 46 28.21 -0.62 32.60
CA VAL A 46 27.01 -0.53 31.74
C VAL A 46 26.99 0.78 30.94
N ASN A 47 27.37 1.91 31.53
CA ASN A 47 27.46 3.18 30.81
C ASN A 47 28.54 3.14 29.71
N GLU A 48 29.72 2.60 30.01
CA GLU A 48 30.80 2.45 29.02
C GLU A 48 30.39 1.53 27.84
N ASP A 49 29.66 0.45 28.12
CA ASP A 49 29.15 -0.44 27.08
C ASP A 49 28.02 0.21 26.26
N LEU A 50 27.14 0.99 26.91
CA LEU A 50 26.10 1.76 26.23
C LEU A 50 26.66 2.86 25.32
N GLU A 51 27.74 3.52 25.72
CA GLU A 51 28.41 4.52 24.87
C GLU A 51 28.96 3.88 23.59
N LYS A 52 29.67 2.76 23.71
CA LYS A 52 30.18 2.01 22.55
C LYS A 52 29.05 1.55 21.62
N GLU A 53 27.95 1.09 22.19
CA GLU A 53 26.80 0.64 21.40
C GLU A 53 26.13 1.81 20.67
N ARG A 54 26.00 2.97 21.31
CA ARG A 54 25.49 4.19 20.68
C ARG A 54 26.39 4.63 19.53
N GLU A 55 27.71 4.62 19.70
CA GLU A 55 28.65 4.95 18.63
C GLU A 55 28.54 3.99 17.44
N ARG A 56 28.38 2.68 17.71
CA ARG A 56 28.17 1.68 16.66
C ARG A 56 26.89 1.94 15.88
N LEU A 57 25.77 2.10 16.59
CA LEU A 57 24.47 2.37 15.98
C LEU A 57 24.46 3.68 15.19
N GLN A 58 25.17 4.70 15.67
CA GLN A 58 25.27 5.96 14.95
C GLN A 58 26.04 5.80 13.64
N LYS A 59 27.15 5.07 13.63
CA LYS A 59 27.89 4.74 12.39
C LYS A 59 27.04 3.93 11.41
N GLU A 60 26.28 2.96 11.90
CA GLU A 60 25.36 2.18 11.06
C GLU A 60 24.24 3.05 10.49
N GLN A 61 23.67 3.96 11.29
CA GLN A 61 22.64 4.89 10.84
C GLN A 61 23.16 5.85 9.77
N ASP A 62 24.38 6.39 9.95
CA ASP A 62 24.99 7.30 8.99
C ASP A 62 25.31 6.58 7.68
N ALA A 63 25.85 5.35 7.73
CA ALA A 63 26.08 4.52 6.55
C ALA A 63 24.78 4.19 5.79
N ALA A 64 23.71 3.83 6.51
CA ALA A 64 22.41 3.56 5.91
C ALA A 64 21.81 4.80 5.22
N ARG A 65 22.00 5.99 5.81
CA ARG A 65 21.58 7.26 5.20
C ARG A 65 22.36 7.57 3.92
N GLU A 66 23.67 7.35 3.92
CA GLU A 66 24.49 7.54 2.72
C GLU A 66 24.07 6.60 1.59
N GLU A 67 23.82 5.32 1.90
CA GLU A 67 23.34 4.34 0.94
C GLU A 67 21.96 4.73 0.37
N GLN A 68 21.04 5.15 1.23
CA GLN A 68 19.72 5.63 0.82
C GLN A 68 19.84 6.86 -0.10
N GLN A 69 20.70 7.82 0.22
CA GLN A 69 20.93 9.00 -0.61
C GLN A 69 21.57 8.66 -1.95
N LYS A 70 22.44 7.64 -1.99
CA LYS A 70 23.02 7.15 -3.23
C LYS A 70 21.95 6.48 -4.11
N ALA A 71 21.16 5.58 -3.53
CA ALA A 71 20.07 4.91 -4.23
C ALA A 71 19.01 5.92 -4.74
N ALA A 72 18.71 6.97 -3.96
CA ALA A 72 17.79 8.03 -4.39
C ALA A 72 18.32 8.79 -5.61
N ARG A 73 19.62 9.17 -5.61
CA ARG A 73 20.26 9.86 -6.74
C ARG A 73 20.30 9.00 -7.99
N GLU A 74 20.64 7.72 -7.86
CA GLU A 74 20.63 6.76 -8.97
C GLU A 74 19.22 6.56 -9.51
N GLY A 75 18.23 6.42 -8.63
CA GLY A 75 16.81 6.34 -9.01
C GLY A 75 16.32 7.57 -9.74
N GLU A 76 16.69 8.77 -9.29
CA GLU A 76 16.33 10.04 -9.93
C GLU A 76 16.97 10.15 -11.33
N GLN A 77 18.24 9.77 -11.48
CA GLN A 77 18.91 9.73 -12.79
C GLN A 77 18.24 8.75 -13.76
N LEU A 78 17.89 7.55 -13.29
CA LEU A 78 17.19 6.55 -14.11
C LEU A 78 15.80 7.04 -14.52
N ALA A 79 15.05 7.64 -13.60
CA ALA A 79 13.75 8.23 -13.89
C ALA A 79 13.89 9.36 -14.93
N GLN A 80 14.85 10.25 -14.76
CA GLN A 80 15.11 11.35 -15.69
C GLN A 80 15.42 10.82 -17.10
N GLN A 81 16.33 9.86 -17.22
CA GLN A 81 16.67 9.25 -18.51
C GLN A 81 15.47 8.57 -19.17
N TYR A 82 14.63 7.88 -18.38
CA TYR A 82 13.41 7.26 -18.87
C TYR A 82 12.42 8.31 -19.42
N PHE A 83 12.21 9.40 -18.67
CA PHE A 83 11.29 10.46 -19.09
C PHE A 83 11.82 11.23 -20.29
N GLU A 84 13.10 11.59 -20.32
CA GLU A 84 13.71 12.27 -21.46
C GLU A 84 13.66 11.42 -22.73
N GLY A 85 14.02 10.13 -22.61
CA GLY A 85 13.98 9.19 -23.73
C GLY A 85 12.58 8.93 -24.29
N ARG A 86 11.53 9.13 -23.48
CA ARG A 86 10.12 8.89 -23.87
C ARG A 86 9.27 10.15 -23.93
N GLN A 87 9.84 11.33 -23.75
CA GLN A 87 9.08 12.58 -23.64
C GLN A 87 8.18 12.82 -24.85
N LYS A 88 8.70 12.54 -26.06
CA LYS A 88 7.93 12.66 -27.30
C LYS A 88 6.72 11.73 -27.32
N GLN A 89 6.91 10.46 -26.96
CA GLN A 89 5.82 9.48 -26.89
C GLN A 89 4.76 9.89 -25.87
N PHE A 90 5.16 10.40 -24.70
CA PHE A 90 4.21 10.89 -23.70
C PHE A 90 3.42 12.10 -24.18
N ARG A 91 4.08 13.05 -24.86
CA ARG A 91 3.38 14.21 -25.44
C ARG A 91 2.39 13.77 -26.52
N GLU A 92 2.81 12.88 -27.42
CA GLU A 92 1.94 12.36 -28.49
C GLU A 92 0.75 11.58 -27.91
N ALA A 93 0.98 10.75 -26.89
CA ALA A 93 -0.09 10.04 -26.19
C ALA A 93 -1.05 11.00 -25.49
N ALA A 94 -0.54 11.98 -24.75
CA ALA A 94 -1.36 12.98 -24.05
C ALA A 94 -2.18 13.84 -25.03
N GLN A 95 -1.59 14.24 -26.15
CA GLN A 95 -2.31 14.94 -27.22
C GLN A 95 -3.41 14.06 -27.82
N THR A 96 -3.11 12.79 -28.09
CA THR A 96 -4.10 11.84 -28.62
C THR A 96 -5.27 11.64 -27.67
N GLU A 97 -5.01 11.48 -26.36
CA GLU A 97 -6.06 11.35 -25.35
C GLU A 97 -6.90 12.62 -25.22
N LEU A 98 -6.27 13.80 -25.24
CA LEU A 98 -7.00 15.07 -25.22
C LEU A 98 -7.92 15.22 -26.45
N LEU A 99 -7.42 14.86 -27.63
CA LEU A 99 -8.20 14.88 -28.87
C LEU A 99 -9.35 13.87 -28.84
N ARG A 100 -9.16 12.69 -28.23
CA ARG A 100 -10.24 11.72 -27.99
C ARG A 100 -11.33 12.32 -27.12
N ASP A 101 -10.96 12.95 -26.01
CA ASP A 101 -11.91 13.52 -25.07
C ASP A 101 -12.71 14.68 -25.67
N LEU A 102 -12.03 15.60 -26.38
CA LEU A 102 -12.70 16.69 -27.09
C LEU A 102 -13.66 16.16 -28.17
N THR A 103 -13.22 15.17 -28.94
CA THR A 103 -14.06 14.53 -29.96
C THR A 103 -15.31 13.93 -29.34
N ARG A 104 -15.16 13.19 -28.22
CA ARG A 104 -16.29 12.63 -27.47
C ARG A 104 -17.27 13.71 -27.03
N LYS A 105 -16.79 14.76 -26.37
CA LYS A 105 -17.65 15.86 -25.87
C LYS A 105 -18.44 16.52 -26.99
N HIS A 106 -17.86 16.65 -28.18
CA HIS A 106 -18.56 17.21 -29.32
C HIS A 106 -19.60 16.27 -29.94
N LEU A 107 -19.31 14.97 -30.00
CA LEU A 107 -20.29 13.95 -30.41
C LEU A 107 -21.48 13.91 -29.44
N GLU A 108 -21.22 13.97 -28.13
CA GLU A 108 -22.26 14.04 -27.10
C GLU A 108 -23.09 15.33 -27.17
N ALA A 109 -22.49 16.44 -27.61
CA ALA A 109 -23.19 17.68 -27.89
C ALA A 109 -23.98 17.68 -29.21
N GLY A 110 -24.01 16.55 -29.94
CA GLY A 110 -24.79 16.37 -31.17
C GLY A 110 -24.13 16.89 -32.44
N LYS A 111 -22.83 17.22 -32.42
CA LYS A 111 -22.11 17.59 -33.65
C LYS A 111 -21.87 16.37 -34.53
N SER A 112 -21.89 16.56 -35.85
CA SER A 112 -21.61 15.48 -36.79
C SER A 112 -20.13 15.12 -36.83
N VAL A 113 -19.82 13.88 -37.23
CA VAL A 113 -18.44 13.38 -37.41
C VAL A 113 -17.62 14.29 -38.34
N MET A 114 -18.25 14.78 -39.41
CA MET A 114 -17.60 15.63 -40.41
C MET A 114 -17.28 17.03 -39.85
N GLU A 115 -18.20 17.65 -39.12
CA GLU A 115 -17.96 18.95 -38.47
C GLU A 115 -16.85 18.88 -37.42
N ILE A 116 -16.75 17.77 -36.69
CA ILE A 116 -15.70 17.60 -35.68
C ILE A 116 -14.34 17.36 -36.33
N ALA A 117 -14.28 16.54 -37.38
CA ALA A 117 -13.07 16.30 -38.14
C ALA A 117 -12.52 17.61 -38.72
N ASP A 118 -13.39 18.45 -39.29
CA ASP A 118 -13.00 19.76 -39.81
C ASP A 118 -12.56 20.72 -38.70
N TRP A 119 -13.32 20.80 -37.59
CA TRP A 119 -13.05 21.77 -36.52
C TRP A 119 -11.78 21.46 -35.73
N LEU A 120 -11.50 20.18 -35.48
CA LEU A 120 -10.30 19.73 -34.76
C LEU A 120 -9.13 19.40 -35.70
N ALA A 121 -9.32 19.54 -37.03
CA ALA A 121 -8.37 19.13 -38.06
C ALA A 121 -7.90 17.68 -37.88
N LEU A 122 -8.84 16.77 -37.59
CA LEU A 122 -8.58 15.36 -37.34
C LEU A 122 -8.93 14.50 -38.56
N PRO A 123 -8.23 13.37 -38.75
CA PRO A 123 -8.64 12.37 -39.73
C PRO A 123 -10.09 11.89 -39.45
N LEU A 124 -10.90 11.77 -40.50
CA LEU A 124 -12.28 11.29 -40.40
C LEU A 124 -12.34 9.92 -39.71
N ASP A 125 -11.44 9.01 -40.05
CA ASP A 125 -11.39 7.66 -39.48
C ASP A 125 -11.14 7.66 -37.96
N PHE A 126 -10.42 8.67 -37.44
CA PHE A 126 -10.20 8.84 -36.00
C PHE A 126 -11.51 9.18 -35.29
N VAL A 127 -12.26 10.15 -35.83
CA VAL A 127 -13.54 10.57 -35.27
C VAL A 127 -14.60 9.47 -35.40
N GLU A 128 -14.65 8.77 -36.53
CA GLU A 128 -15.52 7.61 -36.75
C GLU A 128 -15.25 6.48 -35.74
N LYS A 129 -13.98 6.16 -35.48
CA LYS A 129 -13.62 5.15 -34.46
C LYS A 129 -14.13 5.53 -33.07
N ILE A 130 -14.08 6.81 -32.71
CA ILE A 130 -14.59 7.30 -31.43
C ILE A 130 -16.12 7.26 -31.40
N ALA A 131 -16.79 7.67 -32.48
CA ALA A 131 -18.24 7.57 -32.62
C ALA A 131 -18.72 6.12 -32.50
N LEU A 132 -18.06 5.18 -33.18
CA LEU A 132 -18.35 3.74 -33.07
C LEU A 132 -18.15 3.19 -31.65
N LEU A 133 -17.14 3.70 -30.92
CA LEU A 133 -16.94 3.35 -29.53
C LEU A 133 -18.07 3.89 -28.65
N LEU A 134 -18.48 5.14 -28.86
CA LEU A 134 -19.60 5.74 -28.13
C LEU A 134 -20.93 5.05 -28.43
N ASP A 135 -21.19 4.68 -29.68
CA ASP A 135 -22.38 3.91 -30.07
C ASP A 135 -22.39 2.51 -29.44
N ARG A 136 -21.22 1.87 -29.37
CA ARG A 136 -21.09 0.59 -28.66
C ARG A 136 -21.37 0.77 -27.17
N VAL A 137 -20.80 1.81 -26.55
CA VAL A 137 -20.98 2.09 -25.13
C VAL A 137 -22.43 2.53 -24.83
N SER A 138 -23.07 3.32 -25.70
CA SER A 138 -24.48 3.73 -25.55
C SER A 138 -25.43 2.56 -25.72
N ALA A 139 -25.17 1.65 -26.66
CA ALA A 139 -25.89 0.38 -26.76
C ALA A 139 -25.76 -0.46 -25.48
N HIS A 140 -24.62 -0.40 -24.78
CA HIS A 140 -24.44 -1.05 -23.48
C HIS A 140 -25.09 -0.25 -22.33
N ARG A 141 -25.19 1.08 -22.47
CA ARG A 141 -25.91 1.97 -21.54
C ARG A 141 -27.41 1.68 -21.54
N ASP A 142 -28.02 1.40 -22.69
CA ASP A 142 -29.42 0.95 -22.78
C ASP A 142 -29.59 -0.54 -22.40
N GLN A 143 -28.57 -1.38 -22.66
CA GLN A 143 -28.55 -2.79 -22.22
C GLN A 143 -28.29 -2.99 -20.72
N THR A 144 -27.98 -1.97 -19.92
CA THR A 144 -28.01 -2.12 -18.45
C THR A 144 -29.41 -2.48 -17.90
N LYS A 145 -30.46 -2.41 -18.74
CA LYS A 145 -31.78 -3.01 -18.42
C LYS A 145 -31.89 -4.51 -18.74
N HIS A 146 -30.98 -5.07 -19.53
CA HIS A 146 -30.86 -6.49 -19.84
C HIS A 146 -29.51 -7.02 -19.34
N ARG A 147 -29.38 -7.17 -18.01
CA ARG A 147 -28.25 -7.87 -17.39
C ARG A 147 -27.95 -9.15 -18.19
N GLN A 148 -26.73 -9.27 -18.72
CA GLN A 148 -26.28 -10.54 -19.25
C GLN A 148 -26.24 -11.53 -18.08
N LEU A 149 -27.23 -12.42 -18.05
CA LEU A 149 -27.32 -13.49 -17.07
C LEU A 149 -26.24 -14.52 -17.40
N ILE A 150 -25.05 -14.34 -16.84
CA ILE A 150 -24.02 -15.37 -16.90
C ILE A 150 -24.51 -16.57 -16.11
N SER A 151 -24.30 -17.77 -16.66
CA SER A 151 -24.62 -19.02 -15.99
C SER A 151 -23.89 -19.13 -14.65
N GLY A 152 -24.61 -19.58 -13.61
CA GLY A 152 -23.98 -19.94 -12.33
C GLY A 152 -23.98 -18.86 -11.25
N ASN A 153 -24.95 -17.92 -11.26
CA ASN A 153 -25.18 -16.95 -10.18
C ASN A 153 -23.91 -16.15 -9.79
N PRO A 154 -23.35 -15.37 -10.72
CA PRO A 154 -22.09 -14.67 -10.49
C PRO A 154 -22.22 -13.59 -9.41
N LYS A 155 -21.20 -13.45 -8.56
CA LYS A 155 -21.10 -12.46 -7.48
C LYS A 155 -19.71 -11.86 -7.43
N LEU A 156 -19.64 -10.62 -6.94
CA LEU A 156 -18.39 -9.93 -6.64
C LEU A 156 -18.26 -9.70 -5.14
N HIS A 157 -17.06 -9.93 -4.62
CA HIS A 157 -16.68 -9.55 -3.26
C HIS A 157 -15.50 -8.58 -3.33
N TYR A 158 -15.53 -7.57 -2.47
CA TYR A 158 -14.56 -6.47 -2.48
C TYR A 158 -13.73 -6.49 -1.20
N SER A 159 -12.40 -6.49 -1.35
CA SER A 159 -11.44 -6.24 -0.28
C SER A 159 -10.72 -4.93 -0.57
N ASP A 160 -10.72 -4.02 0.39
CA ASP A 160 -10.12 -2.68 0.27
C ASP A 160 -8.93 -2.55 1.22
N SER A 161 -7.80 -2.10 0.69
CA SER A 161 -6.54 -1.85 1.39
C SER A 161 -6.07 -0.39 1.21
N GLY A 162 -7.00 0.54 0.96
CA GLY A 162 -6.76 1.98 0.85
C GLY A 162 -6.65 2.44 -0.60
N ARG A 163 -5.43 2.43 -1.17
CA ARG A 163 -5.19 2.87 -2.57
C ARG A 163 -5.38 1.77 -3.61
N GLY A 164 -5.73 0.58 -3.17
CA GLY A 164 -5.99 -0.58 -3.98
C GLY A 164 -6.52 -1.72 -3.12
N GLY A 165 -6.70 -2.87 -3.74
CA GLY A 165 -7.21 -4.05 -3.07
C GLY A 165 -7.54 -5.17 -4.04
N THR A 166 -8.42 -6.08 -3.63
CA THR A 166 -8.73 -7.28 -4.41
C THR A 166 -10.24 -7.38 -4.64
N ILE A 167 -10.61 -7.69 -5.88
CA ILE A 167 -11.98 -8.05 -6.26
C ILE A 167 -12.00 -9.55 -6.54
N ARG A 168 -12.86 -10.28 -5.83
CA ARG A 168 -13.08 -11.71 -6.07
C ARG A 168 -14.34 -11.92 -6.88
N PHE A 169 -14.19 -12.53 -8.05
CA PHE A 169 -15.31 -13.06 -8.82
C PHE A 169 -15.62 -14.49 -8.34
N GLU A 170 -16.91 -14.78 -8.14
CA GLU A 170 -17.40 -16.09 -7.74
C GLU A 170 -18.62 -16.48 -8.59
N SER A 171 -18.59 -17.67 -9.17
CA SER A 171 -19.75 -18.33 -9.78
C SER A 171 -19.78 -19.80 -9.38
N ASN A 172 -20.87 -20.49 -9.71
CA ASN A 172 -20.99 -21.94 -9.51
C ASN A 172 -19.92 -22.74 -10.28
N GLU A 173 -19.32 -22.17 -11.32
CA GLU A 173 -18.30 -22.84 -12.13
C GLU A 173 -16.89 -22.62 -11.56
N ARG A 174 -16.53 -21.38 -11.22
CA ARG A 174 -15.17 -20.98 -10.81
C ARG A 174 -15.19 -19.74 -9.92
N SER A 175 -14.09 -19.53 -9.19
CA SER A 175 -13.80 -18.25 -8.54
C SER A 175 -12.35 -17.84 -8.80
N PHE A 176 -12.10 -16.55 -8.97
CA PHE A 176 -10.76 -16.00 -9.11
C PHE A 176 -10.69 -14.56 -8.59
N GLU A 177 -9.49 -14.10 -8.32
CA GLU A 177 -9.21 -12.79 -7.73
C GLU A 177 -8.48 -11.88 -8.72
N MET A 178 -8.75 -10.59 -8.62
CA MET A 178 -8.20 -9.54 -9.46
C MET A 178 -7.76 -8.39 -8.58
N TRP A 179 -6.56 -7.87 -8.82
CA TRP A 179 -6.05 -6.70 -8.11
C TRP A 179 -6.60 -5.41 -8.72
N TRP A 180 -6.97 -4.44 -7.89
CA TRP A 180 -7.36 -3.11 -8.33
C TRP A 180 -6.55 -2.03 -7.63
N GLU A 181 -6.41 -0.88 -8.29
CA GLU A 181 -5.81 0.32 -7.70
C GLU A 181 -6.47 1.60 -8.21
N PHE A 182 -6.34 2.69 -7.45
CA PHE A 182 -6.74 4.00 -7.94
C PHE A 182 -5.88 4.40 -9.14
N ALA A 183 -6.56 4.81 -10.20
CA ALA A 183 -5.92 5.35 -11.38
C ALA A 183 -5.59 6.83 -11.20
N GLY A 184 -4.71 7.35 -12.06
CA GLY A 184 -4.42 8.78 -12.16
C GLY A 184 -5.17 9.44 -13.32
N GLY A 185 -5.34 10.77 -13.25
CA GLY A 185 -6.02 11.55 -14.29
C GLY A 185 -7.53 11.40 -14.25
N ASP A 186 -8.14 11.16 -15.41
CA ASP A 186 -9.61 11.05 -15.57
C ASP A 186 -10.15 9.63 -15.27
N ALA A 187 -9.26 8.65 -15.12
CA ALA A 187 -9.62 7.31 -14.70
C ALA A 187 -9.77 7.24 -13.18
N LEU A 188 -10.82 6.56 -12.70
CA LEU A 188 -11.10 6.36 -11.28
C LEU A 188 -10.28 5.18 -10.72
N VAL A 189 -10.40 4.02 -11.36
CA VAL A 189 -9.84 2.75 -10.90
C VAL A 189 -9.35 1.96 -12.10
N ILE A 190 -8.24 1.24 -11.93
CA ILE A 190 -7.77 0.21 -12.85
C ILE A 190 -7.88 -1.14 -12.14
N LEU A 191 -8.45 -2.12 -12.83
CA LEU A 191 -8.56 -3.51 -12.40
C LEU A 191 -7.69 -4.38 -13.29
N ASP A 192 -6.71 -5.08 -12.71
CA ASP A 192 -5.86 -6.02 -13.43
C ASP A 192 -6.64 -7.29 -13.78
N ILE A 193 -6.56 -7.71 -15.04
CA ILE A 193 -7.29 -8.87 -15.56
C ILE A 193 -6.36 -9.78 -16.37
N PRO A 194 -6.56 -11.11 -16.34
CA PRO A 194 -5.76 -12.02 -17.15
C PRO A 194 -5.86 -11.69 -18.65
N THR A 195 -4.72 -11.71 -19.35
CA THR A 195 -4.71 -11.62 -20.82
C THR A 195 -5.47 -12.77 -21.45
N LYS A 196 -5.78 -12.70 -22.74
CA LYS A 196 -6.46 -13.79 -23.44
C LYS A 196 -5.69 -15.11 -23.38
N GLU A 197 -4.36 -15.05 -23.36
CA GLU A 197 -3.46 -16.21 -23.31
C GLU A 197 -3.39 -16.80 -21.89
N GLN A 198 -3.47 -15.94 -20.87
CA GLN A 198 -3.41 -16.34 -19.47
C GLN A 198 -4.77 -16.77 -18.91
N TRP A 199 -5.87 -16.38 -19.57
CA TRP A 199 -7.25 -16.53 -19.10
C TRP A 199 -7.58 -17.94 -18.58
N THR A 200 -7.45 -18.96 -19.43
CA THR A 200 -7.81 -20.34 -19.07
C THR A 200 -6.95 -20.87 -17.93
N LYS A 201 -5.67 -20.49 -17.91
CA LYS A 201 -4.71 -20.93 -16.88
C LYS A 201 -5.03 -20.31 -15.51
N LEU A 202 -5.36 -19.03 -15.47
CA LEU A 202 -5.57 -18.29 -14.21
C LEU A 202 -7.00 -18.39 -13.68
N THR A 203 -8.01 -18.44 -14.56
CA THR A 203 -9.43 -18.46 -14.17
C THR A 203 -10.05 -19.86 -14.20
N GLY A 204 -9.46 -20.78 -14.95
CA GLY A 204 -10.06 -22.10 -15.23
C GLY A 204 -11.32 -22.05 -16.09
N LEU A 205 -11.62 -20.90 -16.71
CA LEU A 205 -12.75 -20.70 -17.62
C LEU A 205 -12.32 -20.78 -19.09
N PRO A 206 -13.21 -21.20 -20.01
CA PRO A 206 -12.95 -21.16 -21.45
C PRO A 206 -12.66 -19.73 -21.94
N ARG A 207 -11.81 -19.60 -22.96
CA ARG A 207 -11.39 -18.31 -23.53
C ARG A 207 -12.56 -17.53 -24.11
N GLU A 208 -13.57 -18.26 -24.59
CA GLU A 208 -14.80 -17.74 -25.18
C GLU A 208 -15.65 -16.97 -24.16
N LYS A 209 -15.64 -17.41 -22.89
CA LYS A 209 -16.36 -16.75 -21.79
C LYS A 209 -15.66 -15.49 -21.29
N ARG A 210 -14.41 -15.22 -21.70
CA ARG A 210 -13.63 -14.08 -21.20
C ARG A 210 -14.36 -12.76 -21.36
N LYS A 211 -14.86 -12.49 -22.56
CA LYS A 211 -15.52 -11.21 -22.84
C LYS A 211 -16.77 -11.03 -21.98
N GLU A 212 -17.61 -12.06 -21.93
CA GLU A 212 -18.85 -12.06 -21.15
C GLU A 212 -18.59 -11.82 -19.65
N VAL A 213 -17.67 -12.58 -19.05
CA VAL A 213 -17.34 -12.47 -17.62
C VAL A 213 -16.77 -11.10 -17.27
N LEU A 214 -15.84 -10.59 -18.08
CA LEU A 214 -15.25 -9.27 -17.85
C LEU A 214 -16.27 -8.13 -18.03
N THR A 215 -17.22 -8.27 -18.97
CA THR A 215 -18.33 -7.33 -19.13
C THR A 215 -19.21 -7.30 -17.88
N PHE A 216 -19.61 -8.47 -17.37
CA PHE A 216 -20.37 -8.54 -16.11
C PHE A 216 -19.62 -7.90 -14.94
N ILE A 217 -18.32 -8.20 -14.79
CA ILE A 217 -17.49 -7.61 -13.73
C ILE A 217 -17.50 -6.08 -13.84
N GLY A 218 -17.29 -5.54 -15.05
CA GLY A 218 -17.32 -4.11 -15.30
C GLY A 218 -18.66 -3.47 -14.96
N GLU A 219 -19.76 -4.05 -15.44
CA GLU A 219 -21.12 -3.56 -15.17
C GLU A 219 -21.45 -3.57 -13.68
N GLN A 220 -21.14 -4.68 -12.99
CA GLN A 220 -21.42 -4.83 -11.57
C GLN A 220 -20.61 -3.83 -10.73
N ILE A 221 -19.34 -3.57 -11.08
CA ILE A 221 -18.51 -2.57 -10.39
C ILE A 221 -19.05 -1.15 -10.59
N VAL A 222 -19.49 -0.80 -11.80
CA VAL A 222 -20.10 0.51 -12.04
C VAL A 222 -21.31 0.71 -11.13
N VAL A 223 -22.18 -0.30 -11.05
CA VAL A 223 -23.39 -0.26 -10.20
C VAL A 223 -23.06 -0.19 -8.72
N ASP A 224 -22.11 -1.01 -8.26
CA ASP A 224 -21.84 -1.16 -6.82
C ASP A 224 -20.96 -0.06 -6.25
N LYS A 225 -20.05 0.51 -7.06
CA LYS A 225 -18.97 1.39 -6.56
C LYS A 225 -18.94 2.77 -7.20
N ILE A 226 -19.55 2.99 -8.36
CA ILE A 226 -19.47 4.28 -9.05
C ILE A 226 -20.80 5.01 -8.96
N SER A 227 -20.87 5.99 -8.08
CA SER A 227 -22.04 6.86 -7.95
C SER A 227 -22.26 7.67 -9.23
N GLY A 228 -23.43 7.52 -9.86
CA GLY A 228 -23.83 8.28 -11.05
C GLY A 228 -23.56 7.55 -12.36
N THR A 229 -23.13 8.28 -13.39
CA THR A 229 -22.95 7.79 -14.76
C THR A 229 -21.54 7.24 -14.98
N GLY A 230 -21.17 6.17 -14.26
CA GLY A 230 -19.88 5.50 -14.47
C GLY A 230 -19.78 4.80 -15.84
N SER A 231 -18.55 4.69 -16.36
CA SER A 231 -18.26 3.90 -17.56
C SER A 231 -16.96 3.12 -17.40
N PHE A 232 -16.74 2.10 -18.24
CA PHE A 232 -15.53 1.28 -18.20
C PHE A 232 -15.07 0.87 -19.59
N ILE A 233 -13.77 0.61 -19.73
CA ILE A 233 -13.14 0.12 -20.95
C ILE A 233 -12.34 -1.14 -20.60
N ILE A 234 -12.63 -2.25 -21.30
CA ILE A 234 -11.88 -3.50 -21.16
C ILE A 234 -10.70 -3.48 -22.15
N GLY A 235 -9.49 -3.41 -21.62
CA GLY A 235 -8.23 -3.54 -22.35
C GLY A 235 -7.76 -5.00 -22.47
N GLU A 236 -6.48 -5.18 -22.84
CA GLU A 236 -5.90 -6.51 -22.98
C GLU A 236 -5.61 -7.16 -21.63
N ASN A 237 -5.08 -6.40 -20.67
CA ASN A 237 -4.74 -6.87 -19.32
C ASN A 237 -5.35 -6.02 -18.19
N VAL A 238 -6.14 -4.99 -18.51
CA VAL A 238 -6.76 -4.14 -17.48
C VAL A 238 -8.19 -3.76 -17.87
N ILE A 239 -9.04 -3.49 -16.87
CA ILE A 239 -10.28 -2.73 -17.04
C ILE A 239 -10.08 -1.36 -16.40
N THR A 240 -10.29 -0.30 -17.17
CA THR A 240 -10.21 1.08 -16.68
C THR A 240 -11.62 1.62 -16.47
N PHE A 241 -11.89 2.13 -15.26
CA PHE A 241 -13.16 2.74 -14.88
C PHE A 241 -13.04 4.26 -14.89
N TYR A 242 -14.09 4.93 -15.33
CA TYR A 242 -14.16 6.39 -15.43
C TYR A 242 -15.38 6.92 -14.67
N ARG A 243 -15.22 8.09 -14.06
CA ARG A 243 -16.37 8.89 -13.61
C ARG A 243 -17.03 9.51 -14.84
N GLY A 244 -18.35 9.56 -14.87
CA GLY A 244 -19.08 10.33 -15.88
C GLY A 244 -20.01 11.35 -15.24
#